data_AF-B7KAP8-F1
#
_entry.id   AF-B7KAP8-F1
#
_cell.length_a   1.000
_cell.length_b   1.000
_cell.length_c   1.000
_cell.angle_alpha   90.00
_cell.angle_beta   90.00
_cell.angle_gamma   90.00
#
_symmetry.space_group_name_H-M   'P 1'
#
loop_
_entity.id
_entity.type
_entity.pdbx_description
1 polymer ?
#
loop_
_entity_poly.entity_id
_entity_poly.type
_entity_poly.pdbx_seq_one_letter_code
_entity_poly.pdbx_strand_id
1 'polypeptide(L)'
;MSFLTLEQHKEQIIYPSLPLAVYRELAAHLEQIEGITTQLIPQTSEQFDYNDSQIRGILIDSAPDLEERSRQQVKKILDYYARRYGQYKRDSSPELS
;
A
#
# COMPACT_ATOMS: atom_id res chain seq x y z
N MET A 1 -22.05 20.66 -17.25
CA MET A 1 -20.61 20.32 -17.21
C MET A 1 -20.49 19.07 -16.36
N SER A 2 -20.26 17.92 -16.99
CA SER A 2 -20.11 16.62 -16.30
C SER A 2 -18.66 16.48 -15.90
N PHE A 3 -18.37 16.41 -14.61
CA PHE A 3 -17.06 15.94 -14.15
C PHE A 3 -17.03 14.45 -14.45
N LEU A 4 -16.17 14.03 -15.37
CA LEU A 4 -15.83 12.61 -15.49
C LEU A 4 -15.13 12.26 -14.18
N THR A 5 -15.82 11.53 -13.30
CA THR A 5 -15.16 10.84 -12.19
C THR A 5 -14.20 9.86 -12.83
N LEU A 6 -12.94 10.27 -12.96
CA LEU A 6 -11.89 9.39 -13.36
C LEU A 6 -11.71 8.40 -12.19
N GLU A 7 -12.02 7.13 -12.43
CA GLU A 7 -12.02 6.09 -11.40
C GLU A 7 -10.62 5.94 -10.80
N GLN A 8 -10.50 6.18 -9.49
CA GLN A 8 -9.26 6.00 -8.73
C GLN A 8 -8.91 4.52 -8.64
N HIS A 9 -7.63 4.18 -8.80
CA HIS A 9 -7.18 2.79 -8.71
C HIS A 9 -6.65 2.51 -7.30
N LYS A 10 -7.37 1.66 -6.57
CA LYS A 10 -7.02 1.25 -5.20
C LYS A 10 -6.46 -0.17 -5.19
N GLU A 11 -5.36 -0.37 -4.49
CA GLU A 11 -4.77 -1.69 -4.26
C GLU A 11 -4.31 -1.83 -2.80
N GLN A 12 -4.51 -3.00 -2.21
CA GLN A 12 -3.92 -3.32 -0.91
C GLN A 12 -2.62 -4.10 -1.13
N ILE A 13 -1.58 -3.69 -0.43
CA ILE A 13 -0.29 -4.39 -0.38
C ILE A 13 -0.08 -4.94 1.03
N ILE A 14 0.14 -6.25 1.10
CA ILE A 14 0.29 -7.00 2.35
C ILE A 14 1.63 -7.71 2.34
N TYR A 15 2.52 -7.32 3.26
CA TYR A 15 3.73 -8.06 3.57
C TYR A 15 3.49 -8.91 4.83
N PRO A 16 3.67 -10.25 4.77
CA PRO A 16 3.32 -11.14 5.87
C PRO A 16 4.03 -10.87 7.20
N SER A 17 5.25 -10.31 7.16
CA SER A 17 6.10 -10.17 8.36
C SER A 17 6.81 -8.81 8.43
N LEU A 18 6.21 -7.79 7.81
CA LEU A 18 6.81 -6.45 7.78
C LEU A 18 6.55 -5.73 9.12
N PRO A 19 7.60 -5.25 9.83
CA PRO A 19 7.40 -4.56 11.10
C PRO A 19 6.62 -3.25 10.95
N LEU A 20 5.89 -2.84 12.00
CA LEU A 20 5.11 -1.60 12.05
C LEU A 20 5.89 -0.36 11.57
N ALA A 21 7.11 -0.18 12.08
CA ALA A 21 7.94 0.97 11.72
C ALA A 21 8.27 0.97 10.22
N VAL A 22 8.45 -0.21 9.63
CA VAL A 22 8.77 -0.37 8.21
C VAL A 22 7.53 -0.15 7.35
N TYR A 23 6.33 -0.53 7.80
CA TYR A 23 5.08 -0.13 7.15
C TYR A 23 4.93 1.40 7.08
N ARG A 24 5.26 2.10 8.17
CA ARG A 24 5.21 3.58 8.21
C ARG A 24 6.23 4.21 7.27
N GLU A 25 7.44 3.65 7.20
CA GLU A 25 8.48 4.08 6.27
C GLU A 25 8.05 3.87 4.80
N LEU A 26 7.50 2.69 4.50
CA LEU A 26 6.98 2.37 3.17
C LEU A 26 5.88 3.34 2.75
N ALA A 27 4.92 3.63 3.64
CA ALA A 27 3.88 4.62 3.40
C ALA A 27 4.47 6.00 3.06
N ALA A 28 5.41 6.48 3.88
CA ALA A 28 6.07 7.76 3.67
C ALA A 28 6.82 7.84 2.32
N HIS A 29 7.49 6.76 1.88
CA HIS A 29 8.15 6.73 0.58
C HIS A 29 7.16 6.72 -0.60
N LEU A 30 6.03 6.04 -0.46
CA LEU A 30 5.00 6.01 -1.50
C LEU A 30 4.30 7.37 -1.65
N GLU A 31 4.01 8.05 -0.54
CA GLU A 31 3.38 9.38 -0.51
C GLU A 31 4.28 10.51 -1.06
N GLN A 32 5.58 10.25 -1.26
CA GLN A 32 6.46 11.18 -1.98
C GLN A 32 6.24 11.17 -3.50
N ILE A 33 5.50 10.19 -4.02
CA ILE A 33 5.17 10.11 -5.45
C ILE A 33 3.90 10.92 -5.71
N GLU A 34 4.00 11.89 -6.61
CA GLU A 34 2.84 12.68 -7.02
C GLU A 34 1.71 11.80 -7.56
N GLY A 35 0.49 12.05 -7.10
CA GLY A 35 -0.68 11.25 -7.45
C GLY A 35 -0.85 9.94 -6.66
N ILE A 36 -0.03 9.70 -5.63
CA ILE A 36 -0.19 8.57 -4.70
C ILE A 36 -0.60 9.07 -3.32
N THR A 37 -1.61 8.43 -2.74
CA THR A 37 -1.90 8.53 -1.30
C THR A 37 -1.92 7.15 -0.67
N THR A 38 -1.66 7.07 0.63
CA THR A 38 -1.68 5.78 1.32
C THR A 38 -2.49 5.80 2.60
N GLN A 39 -2.98 4.63 2.99
CA GLN A 39 -3.61 4.41 4.30
C GLN A 39 -3.08 3.12 4.90
N LEU A 40 -2.58 3.19 6.13
CA LEU A 40 -2.20 1.99 6.88
C LEU A 40 -3.45 1.27 7.35
N ILE A 41 -3.52 -0.03 7.03
CA ILE A 41 -4.65 -0.87 7.38
C ILE A 41 -4.33 -1.54 8.72
N PRO A 42 -5.09 -1.28 9.78
CA PRO A 42 -4.83 -1.90 11.08
C PRO A 42 -5.02 -3.41 11.00
N GLN A 43 -4.25 -4.11 11.82
CA GLN A 43 -4.46 -5.52 12.13
C GLN A 43 -5.75 -5.66 12.95
N THR A 44 -6.55 -6.67 12.64
CA THR A 44 -7.83 -6.96 13.31
C THR A 44 -7.80 -8.26 14.10
N SER A 45 -6.62 -8.92 14.22
CA SER A 45 -6.44 -10.06 15.10
C SER A 45 -6.85 -9.70 16.54
N GLU A 46 -7.71 -10.52 17.13
CA GLU A 46 -8.13 -10.37 18.53
C GLU A 46 -7.04 -10.80 19.51
N GLN A 47 -6.01 -11.50 19.03
CA GLN A 47 -4.87 -11.95 19.83
C GLN A 47 -3.67 -11.06 19.57
N PHE A 48 -3.10 -10.51 20.64
CA PHE A 48 -1.86 -9.77 20.57
C PHE A 48 -0.67 -10.73 20.48
N ASP A 49 0.03 -10.73 19.34
CA ASP A 49 1.36 -11.28 19.18
C ASP A 49 2.33 -10.13 18.90
N TYR A 50 3.40 -10.02 19.70
CA TYR A 50 4.42 -8.99 19.49
C TYR A 50 5.14 -9.14 18.13
N ASN A 51 5.19 -10.37 17.60
CA ASN A 51 5.79 -10.68 16.31
C ASN A 51 4.85 -10.38 15.15
N ASP A 52 3.54 -10.20 15.42
CA ASP A 52 2.60 -9.72 14.43
C ASP A 52 2.61 -8.20 14.39
N SER A 53 2.70 -7.66 13.17
CA SER A 53 2.54 -6.23 12.97
C SER A 53 1.11 -5.81 13.37
N GLN A 54 1.01 -4.71 14.11
CA GLN A 54 -0.25 -4.01 14.37
C GLN A 54 -0.89 -3.44 13.09
N ILE A 55 -0.18 -3.50 11.97
CA ILE A 55 -0.64 -3.15 10.63
C ILE A 55 -0.69 -4.42 9.77
N ARG A 56 -1.86 -4.66 9.18
CA ARG A 56 -2.14 -5.74 8.23
C ARG A 56 -1.56 -5.47 6.85
N GLY A 57 -1.55 -4.22 6.43
CA GLY A 57 -1.16 -3.84 5.08
C GLY A 57 -1.22 -2.34 4.85
N ILE A 58 -1.05 -1.94 3.60
CA ILE A 58 -1.18 -0.58 3.14
C ILE A 58 -2.13 -0.53 1.95
N LEU A 59 -3.12 0.36 2.02
CA LEU A 59 -3.94 0.73 0.87
C LEU A 59 -3.20 1.82 0.10
N ILE A 60 -2.99 1.60 -1.18
CA ILE A 60 -2.42 2.57 -2.12
C ILE A 60 -3.57 3.04 -3.01
N ASP A 61 -3.84 4.34 -3.01
CA ASP A 61 -4.80 4.98 -3.89
C ASP A 61 -4.02 5.82 -4.91
N SER A 62 -4.17 5.44 -6.18
CA SER A 62 -3.51 6.06 -7.31
C SER A 62 -4.47 6.97 -8.07
N ALA A 63 -3.97 8.16 -8.42
CA ALA A 63 -4.64 9.06 -9.34
C ALA A 63 -4.96 8.31 -10.66
N PRO A 64 -6.12 8.55 -11.26
CA PRO A 64 -6.54 7.82 -12.46
C PRO A 64 -5.59 8.01 -13.66
N ASP A 65 -5.02 9.21 -13.77
CA ASP A 65 -4.07 9.64 -14.79
C ASP A 65 -2.61 9.52 -14.34
N LEU A 66 -2.33 8.71 -13.31
CA LEU A 66 -0.98 8.52 -12.78
C LEU A 66 0.01 8.15 -13.89
N GLU A 67 1.06 8.96 -14.02
CA GLU A 67 2.10 8.80 -15.03
C GLU A 67 2.78 7.44 -14.93
N GLU A 68 3.19 6.90 -16.08
CA GLU A 68 3.90 5.61 -16.14
C GLU A 68 5.20 5.64 -15.32
N ARG A 69 5.90 6.78 -15.27
CA ARG A 69 7.09 6.96 -14.43
C ARG A 69 6.75 6.77 -12.94
N SER A 70 5.65 7.34 -12.47
CA SER A 70 5.19 7.20 -11.08
C SER A 70 4.77 5.75 -10.78
N ARG A 71 4.08 5.07 -11.71
CA ARG A 71 3.75 3.64 -11.59
C ARG A 71 5.01 2.77 -11.45
N GLN A 72 6.03 3.05 -12.25
CA GLN A 72 7.32 2.36 -12.16
C GLN A 72 8.05 2.65 -10.85
N GLN A 73 7.94 3.87 -10.33
CA GLN A 73 8.55 4.23 -9.04
C GLN A 73 7.86 3.50 -7.87
N VAL A 74 6.52 3.44 -7.86
CA VAL A 74 5.77 2.62 -6.90
C VAL A 74 6.27 1.17 -6.95
N LYS A 75 6.36 0.58 -8.15
CA LYS A 75 6.84 -0.79 -8.30
C LYS A 75 8.26 -0.98 -7.74
N LYS A 76 9.19 -0.07 -8.04
CA LYS A 76 10.57 -0.14 -7.53
C LYS A 76 10.64 -0.08 -6.02
N ILE A 77 9.83 0.76 -5.39
CA ILE A 77 9.73 0.86 -3.93
C ILE A 77 9.23 -0.47 -3.38
N LEU A 78 8.11 -0.99 -3.88
CA LEU A 78 7.55 -2.28 -3.42
C LEU A 78 8.56 -3.43 -3.61
N ASP A 79 9.20 -3.52 -4.77
CA ASP A 79 10.23 -4.54 -5.04
C ASP A 79 11.42 -4.46 -4.06
N TYR A 80 11.82 -3.25 -3.65
CA TYR A 80 12.90 -3.06 -2.66
C TYR A 80 12.53 -3.67 -1.30
N TYR A 81 11.35 -3.35 -0.78
CA TYR A 81 10.89 -3.95 0.49
C TYR A 81 10.66 -5.46 0.33
N ALA A 82 10.19 -5.92 -0.83
CA ALA A 82 10.00 -7.35 -1.10
C ALA A 82 11.30 -8.14 -1.03
N ARG A 83 12.39 -7.59 -1.56
CA ARG A 83 13.73 -8.22 -1.49
C ARG A 83 14.26 -8.34 -0.06
N ARG A 84 13.91 -7.39 0.81
CA ARG A 84 14.42 -7.31 2.18
C ARG A 84 13.56 -8.07 3.20
N TYR A 85 12.25 -8.09 3.00
CA TYR A 85 11.29 -8.60 4.00
C TYR A 85 10.41 -9.74 3.47
N GLY A 86 10.60 -10.17 2.22
CA GLY A 86 9.81 -11.22 1.58
C GLY A 86 8.71 -10.68 0.67
N GLN A 87 8.18 -11.55 -0.19
CA GLN A 87 7.19 -11.16 -1.21
C GLN A 87 5.90 -10.63 -0.57
N TYR A 88 5.35 -9.57 -1.17
CA TYR A 88 4.04 -9.06 -0.79
C TYR A 88 2.93 -9.70 -1.62
N LYS A 89 1.71 -9.66 -1.06
CA LYS A 89 0.48 -9.96 -1.78
C LYS A 89 -0.18 -8.65 -2.20
N ARG A 90 -0.83 -8.69 -3.37
CA ARG A 90 -1.64 -7.60 -3.91
C ARG A 90 -3.09 -8.05 -3.89
N ASP A 91 -3.95 -7.21 -3.34
CA ASP A 91 -5.40 -7.37 -3.42
C ASP A 91 -6.01 -6.15 -4.11
N SER A 92 -6.56 -6.37 -5.30
CA SER A 92 -7.19 -5.33 -6.12
C SER A 92 -8.68 -5.15 -5.81
N SER A 93 -9.24 -5.95 -4.90
CA SER A 93 -10.63 -5.85 -4.45
C SER A 93 -10.66 -5.26 -3.05
N PRO A 94 -10.76 -3.93 -2.89
CA PRO A 94 -11.03 -3.33 -1.59
C PRO A 94 -12.52 -3.54 -1.24
N GLU A 95 -13.01 -4.77 -1.24
CA GLU A 95 -14.34 -5.05 -0.73
C GLU A 95 -14.30 -5.02 0.80
N LEU A 96 -15.12 -4.11 1.33
CA LEU A 96 -15.47 -3.97 2.73
C LEU A 96 -15.93 -5.34 3.26
N SER A 97 -15.22 -5.87 4.26
CA SER A 97 -15.76 -6.84 5.21
C SER A 97 -15.71 -6.23 6.60
#